data_AF-A0A2M8KPT9-F1
#
_entry.id   AF-A0A2M8KPT9-F1
#
_cell.length_a   1.000
_cell.length_b   1.000
_cell.length_c   1.000
_cell.angle_alpha   90.00
_cell.angle_beta   90.00
_cell.angle_gamma   90.00
#
_symmetry.space_group_name_H-M   'P 1'
#
loop_
_entity.id
_entity.type
_entity.pdbx_description
1 polymer ?
#
loop_
_entity_poly.entity_id
_entity_poly.type
_entity_poly.pdbx_seq_one_letter_code
_entity_poly.pdbx_strand_id
1 'polypeptide(L)'
;SMSKKTYIVIGVLSVVIWYISRIVQAIWEALIVSKFSVSVYSGECSATGYPIPLCINRGDNILPIYHFINISFWFMFIFGIWKLIRKTSKK
;
A
#
# COMPACT_ATOMS: atom_id res chain seq x y z
N SER A 1 13.15 0.35 -23.64
CA SER A 1 11.90 -0.38 -23.38
C SER A 1 11.95 -1.04 -22.02
N MET A 2 10.84 -1.10 -21.28
CA MET A 2 10.75 -1.84 -20.03
C MET A 2 10.55 -3.33 -20.37
N SER A 3 11.27 -4.21 -19.69
CA SER A 3 11.02 -5.64 -19.86
C SER A 3 9.70 -6.02 -19.17
N LYS A 4 8.95 -6.97 -19.74
CA LYS A 4 7.75 -7.54 -19.10
C LYS A 4 8.04 -8.00 -17.67
N LYS A 5 9.24 -8.56 -17.44
CA LYS A 5 9.74 -9.00 -16.12
C LYS A 5 9.79 -7.83 -15.14
N THR A 6 10.33 -6.68 -15.53
CA THR A 6 10.43 -5.52 -14.65
C THR A 6 9.05 -5.00 -14.25
N TYR A 7 8.09 -4.96 -15.18
CA TYR A 7 6.73 -4.50 -14.88
C TYR A 7 6.05 -5.38 -13.83
N ILE A 8 6.18 -6.70 -13.98
CA ILE A 8 5.66 -7.69 -13.01
C ILE A 8 6.33 -7.52 -11.64
N VAL A 9 7.67 -7.36 -11.61
CA VAL A 9 8.41 -7.15 -10.36
C VAL A 9 7.93 -5.89 -9.63
N ILE A 10 7.72 -4.78 -10.34
CA ILE A 10 7.18 -3.56 -9.73
C ILE A 10 5.76 -3.82 -9.19
N GLY A 11 4.90 -4.50 -9.95
CA GLY A 11 3.56 -4.89 -9.51
C GLY A 11 3.57 -5.67 -8.19
N VAL A 12 4.39 -6.73 -8.11
CA VAL A 12 4.54 -7.53 -6.89
C VAL A 12 5.07 -6.68 -5.72
N LEU A 13 6.09 -5.86 -5.95
CA LEU A 13 6.63 -4.97 -4.93
C LEU A 13 5.58 -3.98 -4.41
N SER A 14 4.73 -3.44 -5.28
CA SER A 14 3.67 -2.52 -4.86
C SER A 14 2.65 -3.18 -3.93
N VAL A 15 2.26 -4.42 -4.21
CA VAL A 15 1.37 -5.20 -3.32
C VAL A 15 2.06 -5.48 -1.99
N VAL A 16 3.35 -5.86 -2.01
CA VAL A 16 4.13 -6.12 -0.79
C VAL A 16 4.25 -4.86 0.07
N ILE A 17 4.61 -3.71 -0.50
CA ILE A 17 4.73 -2.45 0.23
C ILE A 17 3.37 -2.00 0.78
N TRP A 18 2.30 -2.13 -0.01
CA TRP A 18 0.94 -1.86 0.46
C TRP A 18 0.57 -2.75 1.66
N TYR A 19 0.89 -4.05 1.61
CA TYR A 19 0.61 -4.97 2.71
C TYR A 19 1.39 -4.60 3.99
N ILE A 20 2.68 -4.29 3.86
CA ILE A 20 3.50 -3.81 4.98
C ILE A 20 2.92 -2.50 5.54
N SER A 21 2.46 -1.60 4.67
CA SER A 21 1.86 -0.33 5.06
C SER A 21 0.60 -0.51 5.92
N ARG A 22 -0.19 -1.56 5.67
CA ARG A 22 -1.35 -1.90 6.53
C ARG A 22 -0.92 -2.34 7.92
N ILE A 23 0.14 -3.13 8.02
CA ILE A 23 0.70 -3.56 9.31
C ILE A 23 1.22 -2.34 10.08
N VAL A 24 1.97 -1.45 9.41
CA VAL A 24 2.48 -0.21 10.02
C VAL A 24 1.34 0.68 10.50
N GLN A 25 0.29 0.86 9.70
CA GLN A 25 -0.90 1.61 10.11
C GLN A 25 -1.54 1.00 11.36
N ALA A 26 -1.75 -0.32 11.38
CA ALA A 26 -2.36 -1.01 12.52
C ALA A 26 -1.51 -0.86 13.81
N ILE A 27 -0.18 -0.97 13.69
CA ILE A 27 0.75 -0.76 14.82
C ILE A 27 0.70 0.69 15.29
N TRP A 28 0.70 1.66 14.37
CA TRP A 28 0.64 3.09 14.71
C TRP A 28 -0.65 3.44 15.45
N GLU A 29 -1.79 2.97 14.96
CA GLU A 29 -3.10 3.19 15.58
C GLU A 29 -3.19 2.54 16.97
N ALA A 30 -2.62 1.35 17.14
CA ALA A 30 -2.56 0.66 18.43
C ALA A 30 -1.66 1.37 19.45
N LEU A 31 -0.46 1.83 19.04
CA LEU A 31 0.54 2.40 19.96
C LEU A 31 0.27 3.85 20.33
N ILE A 32 -0.20 4.67 19.38
CA ILE A 32 -0.22 6.14 19.57
C ILE A 32 -1.63 6.66 19.84
N VAL A 33 -2.63 6.13 19.14
CA VAL A 33 -4.00 6.64 19.26
C VAL A 33 -4.73 5.99 20.44
N SER A 34 -4.14 4.97 21.09
CA SER A 34 -4.74 4.17 22.17
C SER A 34 -6.13 3.61 21.83
N LYS A 35 -6.49 3.60 20.54
CA LYS A 35 -7.72 2.99 20.04
C LYS A 35 -7.41 1.53 19.78
N PHE A 36 -7.65 0.70 20.80
CA PHE A 36 -7.58 -0.76 20.73
C PHE A 36 -8.60 -1.39 19.74
N SER A 37 -9.24 -0.61 18.87
CA SER A 37 -10.18 -1.10 17.85
C SER A 37 -9.48 -1.68 16.62
N VAL A 38 -8.15 -1.55 16.51
CA VAL A 38 -7.39 -1.94 15.33
C VAL A 38 -6.56 -3.16 15.66
N SER A 39 -7.15 -4.34 15.55
CA SER A 39 -6.34 -5.51 15.31
C SER A 39 -6.18 -5.73 13.82
N VAL A 40 -5.02 -6.26 13.45
CA VAL A 40 -4.75 -6.83 12.11
C VAL A 40 -5.88 -7.80 11.68
N TYR A 41 -6.65 -8.29 12.66
CA TYR A 41 -7.83 -9.13 12.51
C TYR A 41 -9.10 -8.64 13.23
N SER A 42 -9.25 -7.37 13.67
CA SER A 42 -10.44 -6.98 14.47
C SER A 42 -11.67 -7.07 13.60
N GLY A 43 -12.71 -7.71 14.14
CA GLY A 43 -13.92 -8.06 13.38
C GLY A 43 -14.63 -6.84 12.76
N GLU A 44 -14.36 -5.63 13.26
CA GLU A 44 -15.10 -4.43 12.88
C GLU A 44 -14.42 -3.64 11.77
N CYS A 45 -13.08 -3.55 11.73
CA CYS A 45 -12.39 -2.62 10.85
C CYS A 45 -11.18 -3.25 10.11
N SER A 46 -10.99 -2.86 8.85
CA SER A 46 -9.81 -3.18 8.05
C SER A 46 -9.02 -1.92 7.71
N ALA A 47 -7.75 -1.91 8.09
CA ALA A 47 -6.79 -0.89 7.65
C ALA A 47 -6.58 -0.96 6.13
N THR A 48 -6.64 0.18 5.45
CA THR A 48 -6.41 0.29 4.00
C THR A 48 -4.93 0.43 3.62
N GLY A 49 -4.07 0.78 4.57
CA GLY A 49 -2.65 1.07 4.36
C GLY A 49 -2.39 2.47 3.81
N TYR A 50 -1.12 2.81 3.64
CA TYR A 50 -0.68 4.09 3.06
C TYR A 50 -0.67 4.05 1.52
N PRO A 51 -0.81 5.20 0.84
CA PRO A 51 -0.82 6.58 1.38
C PRO A 51 -2.15 7.06 1.96
N ILE A 52 -3.25 6.33 1.78
CA ILE A 52 -4.57 6.71 2.31
C ILE A 52 -4.91 5.80 3.49
N PRO A 53 -4.42 6.10 4.73
CA PRO A 53 -4.65 5.28 5.91
C PRO A 53 -6.06 5.53 6.46
N LEU A 54 -6.97 4.63 6.14
CA LEU A 54 -8.33 4.62 6.64
C LEU A 54 -8.57 3.31 7.38
N CYS A 55 -9.48 3.39 8.35
CA CYS A 55 -10.09 2.24 9.00
C CYS A 55 -11.51 2.14 8.43
N ILE A 56 -11.75 1.18 7.55
CA ILE A 56 -13.05 0.97 6.88
C ILE A 56 -13.67 -0.34 7.38
N ASN A 57 -14.98 -0.36 7.60
CA ASN A 57 -15.63 -1.60 8.04
C ASN A 57 -15.51 -2.67 6.97
N ARG A 58 -15.27 -3.92 7.37
CA ARG A 58 -15.05 -5.01 6.39
C ARG A 58 -16.24 -5.27 5.46
N GLY A 59 -17.44 -4.93 5.90
CA GLY A 59 -18.66 -5.05 5.10
C GLY A 59 -18.87 -3.93 4.08
N ASP A 60 -18.06 -2.86 4.13
CA ASP A 60 -18.25 -1.73 3.22
C ASP A 60 -17.68 -2.03 1.83
N ASN A 61 -18.51 -1.85 0.80
CA ASN A 61 -18.14 -2.06 -0.60
C ASN A 61 -17.01 -1.12 -1.11
N ILE A 62 -16.66 -0.10 -0.34
CA ILE A 62 -15.58 0.85 -0.69
C ILE A 62 -14.19 0.31 -0.35
N LEU A 63 -14.07 -0.71 0.52
CA LEU A 63 -12.77 -1.23 0.98
C LEU A 63 -11.85 -1.68 -0.19
N PRO A 64 -12.33 -2.46 -1.19
CA PRO A 64 -11.51 -2.85 -2.33
C PRO A 64 -11.03 -1.66 -3.17
N ILE A 65 -11.82 -0.58 -3.23
CA ILE A 65 -11.47 0.63 -3.99
C ILE A 65 -10.24 1.30 -3.37
N TYR A 66 -10.22 1.44 -2.04
CA TYR A 66 -9.06 2.02 -1.34
C TYR A 66 -7.82 1.14 -1.43
N HIS A 67 -7.98 -0.19 -1.37
CA HIS A 67 -6.86 -1.11 -1.63
C HIS A 67 -6.28 -0.91 -3.03
N PHE A 68 -7.15 -0.84 -4.05
CA PHE A 68 -6.73 -0.61 -5.43
C PHE A 68 -6.00 0.73 -5.61
N ILE A 69 -6.52 1.81 -5.01
CA ILE A 69 -5.89 3.13 -5.05
C ILE A 69 -4.50 3.10 -4.41
N ASN A 70 -4.38 2.52 -3.20
CA ASN A 70 -3.10 2.48 -2.49
C ASN A 70 -2.05 1.62 -3.23
N ILE A 71 -2.45 0.47 -3.77
CA ILE A 71 -1.56 -0.39 -4.58
C ILE A 71 -1.13 0.35 -5.86
N SER A 72 -2.08 1.00 -6.55
CA SER A 72 -1.81 1.76 -7.78
C SER A 72 -0.86 2.93 -7.52
N PHE A 73 -0.99 3.60 -6.37
CA PHE A 73 -0.06 4.64 -5.96
C PHE A 73 1.36 4.10 -5.81
N TRP A 74 1.55 3.01 -5.05
CA TRP A 74 2.88 2.40 -4.89
C TRP A 74 3.47 1.94 -6.21
N PHE A 75 2.62 1.43 -7.12
CA PHE A 75 3.03 1.09 -8.47
C PHE A 75 3.58 2.29 -9.22
N MET A 76 2.82 3.38 -9.29
CA MET A 76 3.23 4.61 -9.97
C MET A 76 4.50 5.21 -9.34
N PHE A 77 4.59 5.19 -8.01
CA PHE A 77 5.74 5.72 -7.28
C PHE A 77 7.03 4.94 -7.58
N ILE A 78 7.01 3.62 -7.42
CA ILE A 78 8.18 2.75 -7.71
C ILE A 78 8.54 2.83 -9.20
N PHE A 79 7.53 2.82 -10.08
CA PHE A 79 7.74 2.96 -11.52
C PHE A 79 8.38 4.31 -11.88
N GLY A 80 7.95 5.39 -11.24
CA GLY A 80 8.54 6.73 -11.37
C GLY A 80 10.00 6.74 -10.94
N ILE A 81 10.29 6.21 -9.74
CA ILE A 81 11.67 6.07 -9.23
C ILE A 81 12.54 5.27 -10.20
N TRP A 82 12.06 4.13 -10.67
CA TRP A 82 12.80 3.28 -11.60
C TRP A 82 13.13 4.00 -12.91
N LYS A 83 12.19 4.78 -13.45
CA LYS A 83 12.42 5.62 -14.64
C LYS A 83 13.49 6.67 -14.39
N LEU A 84 13.47 7.34 -13.23
CA LEU A 84 14.47 8.35 -12.86
C LEU A 84 15.87 7.74 -12.77
N ILE A 85 16.02 6.62 -12.04
CA ILE A 85 17.30 5.92 -11.90
C ILE A 85 17.87 5.52 -13.27
N ARG A 86 17.03 4.96 -14.15
CA ARG A 86 17.48 4.58 -15.51
C ARG A 86 17.83 5.76 -16.40
N LYS A 87 17.19 6.91 -16.21
CA LYS A 87 17.54 8.13 -16.96
C LYS A 87 18.91 8.65 -16.51
N THR A 88 19.18 8.63 -15.22
CA THR A 88 20.45 9.08 -14.64
C THR A 88 21.60 8.14 -15.01
N SER A 89 21.39 6.83 -14.97
CA SER A 89 22.42 5.82 -15.30
C SER A 89 22.86 5.80 -16.77
N LYS A 90 22.16 6.52 -17.66
CA LYS A 90 22.50 6.63 -19.09
C LYS A 90 23.21 7.93 -19.46
N LYS A 91 23.41 8.83 -18.49
CA LYS A 91 24.28 10.00 -18.62
C LYS A 91 25.64 9.67 -18.02
#